data_AF-A0A535NV67-F1
#
_entry.id   AF-A0A535NV67-F1
#
_cell.length_a   1.000
_cell.length_b   1.000
_cell.length_c   1.000
_cell.angle_alpha   90.00
_cell.angle_beta   90.00
_cell.angle_gamma   90.00
#
_symmetry.space_group_name_H-M   'P 1'
#
loop_
_entity.id
_entity.type
_entity.pdbx_description
1 polymer ?
#
loop_
_entity_poly.entity_id
_entity_poly.type
_entity_poly.pdbx_seq_one_letter_code
_entity_poly.pdbx_strand_id
1 'polypeptide(L)' 'MKANPPPTLCDQCKHMPHWERIHGPDQSVRLEDGRQVVRRGQVWVCTHCGHQVPVSFEAWT' A
#
# COMPACT_ATOMS: atom_id res chain seq x y z
N MET A 1 -8.39 -2.84 16.28
CA MET A 1 -7.71 -3.95 15.56
C MET A 1 -6.38 -3.44 15.04
N LYS A 2 -5.28 -4.18 15.27
CA LYS A 2 -3.95 -3.81 14.76
C LYS A 2 -3.85 -4.27 13.30
N ALA A 3 -3.50 -3.34 12.41
CA ALA A 3 -3.25 -3.68 11.02
C ALA A 3 -1.93 -4.45 10.91
N ASN A 4 -1.93 -5.51 10.12
CA ASN A 4 -0.70 -6.20 9.78
C ASN A 4 0.23 -5.27 8.98
N PRO A 5 1.54 -5.36 9.20
CA PRO A 5 2.49 -4.60 8.41
C PRO A 5 2.40 -4.99 6.93
N PRO A 6 2.81 -4.11 6.01
CA PRO A 6 2.94 -4.45 4.60
C PRO A 6 4.03 -5.51 4.41
N PRO A 7 4.02 -6.25 3.28
CA PRO A 7 5.11 -7.16 2.94
C PRO A 7 6.42 -6.38 2.73
N THR A 8 7.56 -6.98 3.08
CA THR A 8 8.87 -6.35 2.92
C THR A 8 9.20 -6.06 1.45
N LEU A 9 8.85 -6.97 0.54
CA LEU A 9 9.05 -6.83 -0.90
C LEU A 9 7.70 -6.65 -1.60
N CYS A 10 7.68 -5.81 -2.62
CA CYS A 10 6.53 -5.72 -3.51
C CYS A 10 6.51 -6.93 -4.46
N ASP A 11 5.41 -7.68 -4.47
CA ASP A 11 5.29 -8.85 -5.34
C ASP A 11 5.32 -8.48 -6.83
N GLN A 12 4.84 -7.28 -7.19
CA GLN A 12 4.77 -6.86 -8.59
C GLN A 12 6.12 -6.38 -9.15
N CYS A 13 6.84 -5.51 -8.45
CA CYS A 13 8.11 -4.97 -8.96
C CYS A 13 9.35 -5.66 -8.37
N LYS A 14 9.19 -6.54 -7.37
CA LYS A 14 10.28 -7.25 -6.67
C LYS A 14 11.31 -6.33 -6.00
N HIS A 15 10.97 -5.04 -5.81
CA HIS A 15 11.77 -4.09 -5.04
C HIS A 15 11.27 -4.02 -3.60
N MET A 16 12.10 -3.48 -2.70
CA MET A 16 11.73 -3.11 -1.34
C MET A 16 11.31 -1.64 -1.32
N PRO A 17 10.01 -1.31 -1.42
CA PRO A 17 9.58 0.07 -1.52
C PRO A 17 9.38 0.68 -0.14
N HIS A 18 9.12 1.99 -0.12
CA HIS A 18 8.30 2.55 0.95
C HIS A 18 6.82 2.19 0.69
N TRP A 19 6.10 1.87 1.76
CA TRP A 19 4.67 1.57 1.66
C TRP A 19 3.87 2.72 2.24
N GLU A 20 3.01 3.30 1.41
CA GLU A 20 2.04 4.30 1.86
C GLU A 20 0.73 3.61 2.21
N ARG A 21 0.21 3.82 3.42
CA ARG A 21 -1.10 3.32 3.81
C ARG A 21 -2.15 4.34 3.45
N ILE A 22 -3.15 3.91 2.68
CA ILE A 22 -4.34 4.72 2.45
C ILE A 22 -5.57 4.09 3.11
N HIS A 23 -6.56 4.93 3.41
CA HIS A 23 -7.83 4.52 3.97
C HIS A 23 -8.93 5.51 3.54
N GLY A 24 -9.83 5.09 2.66
CA GLY A 24 -10.98 5.92 2.29
C GLY A 24 -11.51 5.65 0.89
N PRO A 25 -12.41 6.50 0.37
CA PRO A 25 -13.00 6.34 -0.96
C PRO A 25 -11.95 6.45 -2.05
N ASP A 26 -11.27 7.58 -2.18
CA ASP A 26 -10.18 7.75 -3.15
C ASP A 26 -9.10 8.63 -2.51
N GLN A 27 -7.84 8.20 -2.61
CA GLN A 27 -6.68 8.98 -2.18
C GLN A 27 -5.59 8.95 -3.24
N SER A 28 -4.93 10.09 -3.46
CA SER A 28 -3.76 10.18 -4.35
C SER A 28 -2.50 9.87 -3.55
N VAL A 29 -1.71 8.91 -4.04
CA VAL A 29 -0.38 8.56 -3.53
C VAL A 29 0.66 9.05 -4.52
N ARG A 30 1.66 9.76 -4.04
CA ARG A 30 2.80 10.19 -4.86
C ARG A 30 3.86 9.09 -4.88
N LEU A 31 4.21 8.64 -6.08
CA LEU A 31 5.29 7.69 -6.31
C LEU A 31 6.66 8.37 -6.28
N GLU A 32 7.70 7.58 -6.12
CA GLU A 32 9.10 8.03 -6.05
C GLU A 32 9.55 8.75 -7.32
N ASP A 33 9.06 8.32 -8.48
CA ASP A 33 9.31 8.95 -9.77
C ASP A 33 8.49 10.23 -10.02
N GLY A 34 7.72 10.67 -9.03
CA GLY A 34 6.89 11.87 -9.09
C GLY A 34 5.51 11.65 -9.71
N ARG A 35 5.19 10.48 -10.26
CA ARG A 35 3.83 10.15 -10.70
C ARG A 35 2.88 10.13 -9.52
N GLN A 36 1.60 10.35 -9.80
CA GLN A 36 0.53 10.20 -8.81
C GLN A 36 -0.40 9.09 -9.24
N VAL A 37 -0.82 8.26 -8.28
CA VAL A 37 -1.79 7.19 -8.50
C VAL A 37 -2.94 7.34 -7.51
N VAL A 38 -4.17 7.22 -8.01
CA VAL A 38 -5.36 7.21 -7.16
C VAL A 38 -5.69 5.78 -6.76
N ARG A 39 -5.92 5.56 -5.46
CA ARG A 39 -6.25 4.27 -4.88
C ARG A 39 -7.43 4.39 -3.92
N ARG A 40 -8.17 3.30 -3.80
CA ARG A 40 -9.41 3.21 -3.03
C ARG A 40 -9.33 2.11 -1.98
N GLY A 41 -10.04 2.33 -0.88
CA GLY A 41 -10.22 1.36 0.19
C GLY A 41 -9.11 1.44 1.22
N GLN A 42 -8.85 0.32 1.89
CA GLN A 42 -7.84 0.21 2.92
C GLN A 42 -6.70 -0.68 2.42
N VAL A 43 -5.67 -0.06 1.85
CA VAL A 43 -4.56 -0.75 1.17
C VAL A 43 -3.22 -0.14 1.53
N TRP A 44 -2.16 -0.93 1.39
CA TRP A 44 -0.78 -0.49 1.28
C TRP A 44 -0.45 -0.27 -0.19
N VAL A 45 0.18 0.86 -0.52
CA VAL A 45 0.57 1.24 -1.88
C VAL A 45 2.09 1.29 -1.97
N CYS A 46 2.66 0.56 -2.92
CA CYS A 46 4.08 0.58 -3.21
C CYS A 46 4.46 1.91 -3.87
N THR A 47 5.30 2.72 -3.22
CA THR A 47 5.74 4.03 -3.76
C THR A 47 6.61 3.92 -5.00
N HIS A 48 7.16 2.74 -5.29
CA HIS A 48 7.99 2.51 -6.47
C HIS A 48 7.17 2.28 -7.74
N CYS A 49 6.14 1.42 -7.68
CA CYS A 49 5.37 1.01 -8.87
C CYS A 49 3.86 1.27 -8.80
N GLY A 50 3.34 1.69 -7.64
CA GLY A 50 1.92 1.93 -7.42
C GLY A 50 1.07 0.68 -7.22
N HIS A 51 1.68 -0.50 -7.08
CA HIS A 51 0.96 -1.74 -6.72
C HIS A 51 0.26 -1.61 -5.37
N GLN A 52 -0.94 -2.19 -5.24
CA GLN A 52 -1.72 -2.15 -4.01
C GLN A 52 -1.83 -3.53 -3.36
N VAL A 53 -1.72 -3.58 -2.04
CA VAL A 53 -1.92 -4.79 -1.22
C VAL A 53 -3.00 -4.50 -0.18
N PRO A 54 -4.07 -5.30 -0.06
CA PRO A 54 -5.09 -5.11 0.96
C PRO A 54 -4.50 -5.09 2.38
N VAL A 55 -4.94 -4.15 3.21
CA VAL A 55 -4.61 -4.18 4.65
C VAL A 55 -5.38 -5.32 5.29
N SER A 56 -4.66 -6.26 5.89
CA SER A 56 -5.23 -7.28 6.77
C SER A 56 -5.05 -6.88 8.24
N PHE A 57 -5.81 -7.51 9.13
CA PHE A 57 -5.76 -7.26 10.56
C PHE A 57 -5.56 -8.59 11.29
N GLU A 58 -4.89 -8.56 12.43
CA GLU A 58 -4.88 -9.70 13.35
C GLU A 58 -6.31 -9.89 13.89
N ALA A 59 -6.94 -11.01 13.52
CA ALA A 59 -8.20 -11.44 14.11
C ALA A 59 -7.88 -12.12 15.44
N TRP A 60 -8.33 -11.52 16.54
CA TRP A 60 -8.35 -12.21 17.83
C TRP A 60 -9.49 -13.23 17.77
N THR A 61 -9.15 -14.51 17.69
CA THR A 61 -10.09 -15.62 17.97
C THR A 61 -10.12 -15.90 19.45
#